data_AF-A0A938NKE4-F1
#
_entry.id   AF-A0A938NKE4-F1
#
_cell.length_a   1.000
_cell.length_b   1.000
_cell.length_c   1.000
_cell.angle_alpha   90.00
_cell.angle_beta   90.00
_cell.angle_gamma   90.00
#
_symmetry.space_group_name_H-M   'P 1'
#
loop_
_entity.id
_entity.type
_entity.pdbx_description
1 polymer ?
#
loop_
_entity_poly.entity_id
_entity_poly.type
_entity_poly.pdbx_seq_one_letter_code
_entity_poly.pdbx_strand_id
1 'polypeptide(L)'
;MDNEHGTEQNRTEGPYEEGKRAGAHPLIVVLGTIGGLWLLIVLFMPDPKHKPTAVPADVQNTMADDPDTAPVMFQITATLLDLNILCLSVPPQATESQVAGLLKRFREARLANTLTTLLPSTTPEHKLGEHAVADIYVFSDQHYARPDVVRVLARGAHAPGELYPQAIPFEVAMEQVRGHYRIDLSDSGAPDNGSIGFADESGIHSKSYRRLF
;
A
#
# COMPACT_ATOMS: atom_id res chain seq x y z
N MET A 1 -0.45 -34.70 90.90
CA MET A 1 0.18 -33.44 90.46
C MET A 1 1.43 -33.81 89.71
N ASP A 2 1.66 -33.09 88.62
CA ASP A 2 2.94 -32.92 87.91
C ASP A 2 3.24 -33.81 86.68
N ASN A 3 2.85 -33.22 85.54
CA ASN A 3 3.65 -32.95 84.35
C ASN A 3 4.07 -34.09 83.40
N GLU A 4 3.42 -34.05 82.24
CA GLU A 4 3.95 -34.16 80.87
C GLU A 4 5.42 -34.60 80.72
N HIS A 5 5.61 -35.77 80.11
CA HIS A 5 6.73 -36.01 79.19
C HIS A 5 6.17 -36.56 77.89
N GLY A 6 5.70 -35.65 77.04
CA GLY A 6 5.74 -35.85 75.60
C GLY A 6 7.14 -35.47 75.12
N THR A 7 7.91 -36.46 74.69
CA THR A 7 9.16 -36.24 73.95
C THR A 7 9.05 -36.96 72.60
N GLU A 8 8.68 -36.13 71.62
CA GLU A 8 9.21 -36.09 70.27
C GLU A 8 9.34 -37.42 69.51
N GLN A 9 8.36 -37.63 68.62
CA GLN A 9 8.58 -38.30 67.36
C GLN A 9 9.80 -37.68 66.66
N ASN A 10 10.95 -38.33 66.75
CA ASN A 10 12.09 -38.00 65.92
C ASN A 10 11.75 -38.39 64.48
N ARG A 11 11.30 -37.40 63.70
CA ARG A 11 11.19 -37.44 62.25
C ARG A 11 12.58 -37.75 61.70
N THR A 12 12.77 -38.97 61.21
CA THR A 12 13.86 -39.24 60.29
C THR A 12 13.52 -38.57 58.96
N GLU A 13 13.87 -37.30 58.83
CA GLU A 13 13.96 -36.61 57.56
C GLU A 13 14.97 -37.37 56.70
N GLY A 14 14.49 -37.98 55.62
CA GLY A 14 15.35 -38.45 54.55
C GLY A 14 16.07 -37.25 53.91
N PRO A 15 17.31 -37.42 53.40
CA PRO A 15 18.10 -36.32 52.88
C PRO A 15 17.39 -35.64 51.70
N TYR A 16 17.32 -34.32 51.74
CA TYR A 16 16.88 -33.49 50.61
C TYR A 16 17.82 -33.71 49.42
N GLU A 17 17.31 -34.27 48.32
CA GLU A 17 18.02 -34.32 47.03
C GLU A 17 17.75 -33.04 46.24
N GLU A 18 18.53 -31.99 46.49
CA GLU A 18 18.61 -30.85 45.60
C GLU A 18 19.43 -31.26 44.36
N GLY A 19 18.76 -31.55 43.24
CA GLY A 19 19.47 -31.94 42.01
C GLY A 19 18.64 -32.52 40.87
N LYS A 20 17.38 -32.94 41.09
CA LYS A 20 16.49 -33.29 39.97
C LYS A 20 15.74 -32.06 39.50
N ARG A 21 16.33 -31.33 38.54
CA ARG A 21 15.58 -30.38 37.70
C ARG A 21 14.53 -31.18 36.92
N ALA A 22 13.33 -31.33 37.49
CA ALA A 22 12.16 -31.95 36.89
C ALA A 22 11.53 -31.02 35.85
N GLY A 23 12.34 -30.58 34.88
CA GLY A 23 11.92 -29.76 33.76
C GLY A 23 12.68 -30.21 32.52
N ALA A 24 11.96 -30.40 31.41
CA ALA A 24 12.58 -30.69 30.12
C ALA A 24 13.67 -29.64 29.83
N HIS A 25 14.82 -30.09 29.32
CA HIS A 25 15.96 -29.21 29.04
C HIS A 25 15.48 -28.03 28.17
N PRO A 26 15.83 -26.76 28.47
CA PRO A 26 15.23 -25.58 27.83
C PRO A 26 15.38 -25.62 26.30
N LEU A 27 16.47 -26.20 25.80
CA LEU A 27 16.69 -26.41 24.37
C LEU A 27 15.67 -27.37 23.72
N ILE A 28 15.25 -28.42 24.42
CA ILE A 28 14.26 -29.40 23.94
C ILE A 28 12.87 -28.74 23.87
N VAL A 29 12.55 -27.88 24.85
CA VAL A 29 11.30 -27.12 24.84
C VAL A 29 11.25 -26.17 23.64
N VAL A 30 12.35 -25.46 23.36
CA VAL A 30 12.44 -24.56 22.20
C VAL A 30 12.36 -25.31 20.88
N LEU A 31 13.05 -26.45 20.75
CA LEU A 31 12.95 -27.29 19.54
C LEU A 31 11.54 -27.88 19.36
N GLY A 32 10.91 -28.27 20.47
CA GLY A 32 9.53 -28.77 20.47
C GLY A 32 8.52 -27.70 20.07
N THR A 33 8.67 -26.46 20.54
CA THR A 33 7.77 -25.36 20.16
C THR A 33 7.97 -24.95 18.70
N ILE A 34 9.21 -24.87 18.21
CA ILE A 34 9.50 -24.58 16.80
C ILE A 34 8.95 -25.69 15.90
N GLY A 35 9.20 -26.96 16.23
CA GLY A 35 8.72 -28.10 15.46
C GLY A 35 7.20 -28.22 15.46
N GLY A 36 6.56 -28.00 16.61
CA GLY A 36 5.10 -28.01 16.74
C GLY A 36 4.44 -26.88 15.96
N LEU A 37 5.01 -25.67 15.99
CA LEU A 37 4.51 -24.54 15.21
C LEU A 37 4.70 -24.78 13.70
N TRP A 38 5.84 -25.32 13.29
CA TRP A 38 6.10 -25.66 11.89
C TRP A 38 5.12 -26.72 11.37
N LEU A 39 4.82 -27.75 12.19
CA LEU A 39 3.84 -28.77 11.85
C LEU A 39 2.42 -28.18 11.71
N LEU A 40 2.03 -27.24 12.58
CA LEU A 40 0.74 -26.55 12.45
C LEU A 40 0.65 -25.72 11.17
N ILE A 41 1.73 -25.06 10.76
CA ILE A 41 1.77 -24.31 9.49
C ILE A 41 1.56 -25.26 8.30
N VAL A 42 2.21 -26.42 8.29
CA VAL A 42 2.04 -27.42 7.21
C VAL A 42 0.63 -28.02 7.21
N LEU A 43 0.04 -28.27 8.38
CA LEU A 43 -1.25 -28.96 8.50
C LEU A 43 -2.45 -28.04 8.24
N PHE A 44 -2.30 -26.74 8.52
CA PHE A 44 -3.33 -25.72 8.28
C PHE A 44 -3.07 -24.84 7.06
N MET A 45 -1.98 -25.05 6.30
CA MET A 45 -1.82 -24.40 5.00
C MET A 45 -2.83 -25.01 4.01
N PRO A 46 -3.81 -24.23 3.52
CA PRO A 46 -4.66 -24.70 2.44
C PRO A 46 -3.82 -24.84 1.16
N ASP A 47 -3.96 -25.97 0.50
CA ASP A 47 -3.33 -26.27 -0.79
C ASP A 47 -3.60 -25.12 -1.78
N PRO A 48 -2.58 -24.46 -2.37
CA PRO A 48 -2.76 -23.26 -3.18
C PRO A 48 -3.56 -23.49 -4.48
N LYS A 49 -4.02 -24.72 -4.74
CA LYS A 49 -4.72 -25.09 -5.98
C LYS A 49 -6.23 -25.18 -5.90
N HIS A 50 -6.87 -24.98 -4.74
CA HIS A 50 -8.32 -24.98 -4.68
C HIS A 50 -8.86 -23.93 -3.70
N LYS A 51 -9.01 -22.69 -4.18
CA LYS A 51 -9.97 -21.74 -3.60
C LYS A 51 -11.30 -21.87 -4.36
N PRO A 52 -12.36 -22.44 -3.77
CA PRO A 52 -13.72 -22.26 -4.27
C PRO A 52 -14.20 -20.84 -3.96
N THR A 53 -14.71 -20.21 -5.00
CA THR A 53 -15.38 -18.92 -5.07
C THR A 53 -16.53 -18.77 -4.07
N ALA A 54 -16.50 -17.69 -3.28
CA ALA A 54 -17.68 -16.93 -2.89
C ALA A 54 -17.23 -15.61 -2.24
N VAL A 55 -16.97 -14.60 -3.06
CA VAL A 55 -16.98 -13.19 -2.61
C VAL A 55 -18.16 -12.55 -3.34
N PRO A 56 -19.09 -11.85 -2.65
CA PRO A 56 -20.16 -11.14 -3.31
C PRO A 56 -19.57 -10.07 -4.23
N ALA A 57 -20.23 -9.86 -5.37
CA ALA A 57 -19.83 -8.95 -6.42
C ALA A 57 -19.63 -7.53 -5.88
N ASP A 58 -18.36 -7.18 -5.60
CA ASP A 58 -17.87 -5.87 -5.96
C ASP A 58 -16.94 -6.06 -7.15
N VAL A 59 -17.24 -5.34 -8.23
CA VAL A 59 -16.68 -5.56 -9.56
C VAL A 59 -15.24 -5.05 -9.54
N GLN A 60 -14.30 -5.88 -9.08
CA GLN A 60 -12.90 -5.76 -9.47
C GLN A 60 -12.82 -6.10 -10.97
N ASN A 61 -13.18 -5.14 -11.81
CA ASN A 61 -12.74 -5.10 -13.20
C ASN A 61 -11.24 -4.80 -13.20
N THR A 62 -10.42 -5.73 -12.71
CA THR A 62 -9.00 -5.72 -13.07
C THR A 62 -8.96 -5.88 -14.58
N MET A 63 -8.59 -4.82 -15.31
CA MET A 63 -8.31 -4.95 -16.74
C MET A 63 -7.35 -6.13 -16.90
N ALA A 64 -7.74 -7.10 -17.71
CA ALA A 64 -6.84 -8.18 -18.11
C ALA A 64 -5.56 -7.53 -18.60
N ASP A 65 -4.42 -7.94 -18.04
CA ASP A 65 -3.12 -7.44 -18.48
C ASP A 65 -2.99 -7.83 -19.95
N ASP A 66 -2.91 -6.82 -20.82
CA ASP A 66 -2.56 -7.03 -22.22
C ASP A 66 -1.06 -6.77 -22.35
N PRO A 67 -0.22 -7.84 -22.30
CA PRO A 67 1.23 -7.72 -22.35
C PRO A 67 1.74 -7.13 -23.68
N ASP A 68 0.87 -6.93 -24.67
CA ASP A 68 1.20 -6.39 -26.00
C ASP A 68 0.79 -4.91 -26.17
N THR A 69 0.42 -4.23 -25.07
CA THR A 69 0.07 -2.80 -25.13
C THR A 69 1.32 -1.96 -25.43
N ALA A 70 1.37 -1.38 -26.63
CA ALA A 70 2.47 -0.52 -27.06
C ALA A 70 2.73 0.63 -26.05
N PRO A 71 4.00 0.93 -25.69
CA PRO A 71 4.33 2.00 -24.75
C PRO A 71 3.77 3.35 -25.21
N VAL A 72 3.10 4.04 -24.30
CA VAL A 72 2.62 5.40 -24.54
C VAL A 72 3.74 6.40 -24.26
N MET A 73 3.94 7.33 -25.19
CA MET A 73 4.81 8.48 -24.96
C MET A 73 4.08 9.48 -24.06
N PHE A 74 4.81 10.10 -23.13
CA PHE A 74 4.27 11.12 -22.23
C PHE A 74 5.24 12.29 -22.13
N GLN A 75 4.72 13.44 -21.70
CA GLN A 75 5.49 14.64 -21.39
C GLN A 75 5.12 15.12 -19.98
N ILE A 76 6.10 15.58 -19.22
CA ILE A 76 5.85 16.23 -17.93
C ILE A 76 5.49 17.69 -18.20
N THR A 77 4.27 18.09 -17.88
CA THR A 77 3.78 19.46 -18.11
C THR A 77 3.99 20.36 -16.90
N ALA A 78 3.99 19.80 -15.69
CA ALA A 78 4.25 20.54 -14.46
C ALA A 78 4.76 19.64 -13.34
N THR A 79 5.55 20.24 -12.45
CA THR A 79 6.03 19.64 -11.20
C THR A 79 5.78 20.65 -10.08
N LEU A 80 5.00 20.26 -9.07
CA LEU A 80 4.67 21.09 -7.91
C LEU A 80 5.26 20.43 -6.66
N LEU A 81 6.50 20.78 -6.32
CA LEU A 81 7.22 20.18 -5.18
C LEU A 81 6.57 20.53 -3.83
N ASP A 82 5.87 21.66 -3.73
CA ASP A 82 5.14 22.05 -2.53
C ASP A 82 3.98 21.10 -2.18
N LEU A 83 3.50 20.35 -3.18
CA LEU A 83 2.41 19.37 -3.05
C LEU A 83 2.84 17.95 -3.44
N ASN A 84 4.12 17.74 -3.78
CA ASN A 84 4.64 16.48 -4.33
C ASN A 84 3.92 16.00 -5.60
N ILE A 85 3.41 16.91 -6.43
CA ILE A 85 2.58 16.59 -7.60
C ILE A 85 3.40 16.59 -8.89
N LEU A 86 3.09 15.64 -9.78
CA LEU A 86 3.52 15.62 -11.19
C LEU A 86 2.30 15.63 -12.11
N CYS A 87 2.34 16.48 -13.14
CA CYS A 87 1.35 16.51 -14.21
C CYS A 87 1.98 15.96 -15.49
N LEU A 88 1.34 14.96 -16.06
CA LEU A 88 1.77 14.32 -17.30
C LEU A 88 0.72 14.54 -18.39
N SER A 89 1.18 14.76 -19.61
CA SER A 89 0.34 14.75 -20.81
C SER A 89 0.68 13.55 -21.67
N VAL A 90 -0.36 12.83 -22.09
CA VAL A 90 -0.29 11.76 -23.10
C VAL A 90 -1.05 12.20 -24.35
N PRO A 91 -0.75 11.63 -25.53
CA PRO A 91 -1.51 11.94 -26.72
C PRO A 91 -3.02 11.64 -26.55
N PRO A 92 -3.93 12.43 -27.16
CA PRO A 92 -5.37 12.22 -27.02
C PRO A 92 -5.86 10.83 -27.48
N GLN A 93 -5.16 10.24 -28.45
CA GLN A 93 -5.44 8.90 -28.96
C GLN A 93 -4.96 7.76 -28.04
N ALA A 94 -4.25 8.07 -26.95
CA ALA A 94 -3.84 7.05 -25.99
C ALA A 94 -5.07 6.34 -25.43
N THR A 95 -5.07 5.01 -25.46
CA THR A 95 -6.17 4.19 -24.94
C THR A 95 -6.08 4.09 -23.41
N GLU A 96 -7.18 3.67 -22.77
CA GLU A 96 -7.14 3.41 -21.31
C GLU A 96 -6.13 2.31 -20.96
N SER A 97 -6.03 1.24 -21.76
CA SER A 97 -5.03 0.18 -21.56
C SER A 97 -3.60 0.72 -21.63
N GLN A 98 -3.33 1.65 -22.55
CA GLN A 98 -2.03 2.32 -22.67
C GLN A 98 -1.71 3.19 -21.45
N VAL A 99 -2.69 3.91 -20.91
CA VAL A 99 -2.54 4.69 -19.68
C VAL A 99 -2.34 3.74 -18.48
N ALA A 100 -3.09 2.65 -18.39
CA ALA A 100 -2.91 1.65 -17.33
C ALA A 100 -1.51 1.03 -17.39
N GLY A 101 -1.03 0.68 -18.58
CA GLY A 101 0.33 0.18 -18.80
C GLY A 101 1.40 1.19 -18.41
N LEU A 102 1.19 2.49 -18.66
CA LEU A 102 2.08 3.56 -18.19
C LEU A 102 2.17 3.59 -16.67
N LEU A 103 1.03 3.57 -15.97
CA LEU A 103 0.99 3.63 -14.50
C LEU A 103 1.63 2.38 -13.88
N LYS A 104 1.38 1.20 -14.45
CA LYS A 104 2.06 -0.04 -14.05
C LYS A 104 3.57 0.05 -14.23
N ARG A 105 4.04 0.58 -15.37
CA ARG A 105 5.48 0.82 -15.62
C ARG A 105 6.09 1.76 -14.58
N PHE A 106 5.38 2.82 -14.16
CA PHE A 106 5.85 3.68 -13.08
C PHE A 106 5.94 2.95 -11.76
N ARG A 107 4.94 2.14 -11.41
CA ARG A 107 4.96 1.31 -10.21
C ARG A 107 6.11 0.31 -10.22
N GLU A 108 6.34 -0.37 -11.34
CA GLU A 108 7.47 -1.29 -11.52
C GLU A 108 8.81 -0.57 -11.37
N ALA A 109 8.96 0.60 -12.00
CA ALA A 109 10.16 1.41 -11.84
C ALA A 109 10.36 1.87 -10.40
N ARG A 110 9.28 2.20 -9.66
CA ARG A 110 9.35 2.52 -8.24
C ARG A 110 9.78 1.31 -7.41
N LEU A 111 9.20 0.14 -7.66
CA LEU A 111 9.57 -1.12 -7.02
C LEU A 111 11.05 -1.49 -7.27
N ALA A 112 11.56 -1.16 -8.46
CA ALA A 112 12.95 -1.35 -8.84
C ALA A 112 13.89 -0.21 -8.40
N ASN A 113 13.39 0.83 -7.72
CA ASN A 113 14.14 2.05 -7.36
C ASN A 113 14.75 2.80 -8.56
N THR A 114 14.10 2.75 -9.71
CA THR A 114 14.51 3.41 -10.97
C THR A 114 13.50 4.44 -11.47
N LEU A 115 12.47 4.78 -10.68
CA LEU A 115 11.44 5.77 -11.08
C LEU A 115 12.03 7.12 -11.47
N THR A 116 13.15 7.52 -10.86
CA THR A 116 13.88 8.76 -11.12
C THR A 116 14.47 8.84 -12.54
N THR A 117 14.59 7.70 -13.23
CA THR A 117 14.96 7.66 -14.66
C THR A 117 13.82 8.06 -15.58
N LEU A 118 12.57 8.03 -15.09
CA LEU A 118 11.35 8.30 -15.85
C LEU A 118 10.70 9.62 -15.42
N LEU A 119 10.71 9.92 -14.13
CA LEU A 119 10.03 11.07 -13.51
C LEU A 119 11.00 11.84 -12.61
N PRO A 120 10.92 13.18 -12.58
CA PRO A 120 11.71 13.98 -11.66
C PRO A 120 11.29 13.69 -10.21
N SER A 121 12.25 13.80 -9.29
CA SER A 121 12.03 13.65 -7.85
C SER A 121 10.93 14.58 -7.34
N THR A 122 10.01 14.05 -6.54
CA THR A 122 8.97 14.84 -5.85
C THR A 122 9.35 15.15 -4.41
N THR A 123 10.16 14.30 -3.79
CA THR A 123 10.67 14.47 -2.42
C THR A 123 12.19 14.31 -2.42
N PRO A 124 12.95 15.26 -2.99
CA PRO A 124 14.41 15.18 -3.03
C PRO A 124 14.98 15.07 -1.62
N GLU A 125 16.02 14.25 -1.46
CA GLU A 125 16.72 14.03 -0.19
C GLU A 125 15.89 13.38 0.93
N HIS A 126 14.66 12.94 0.64
CA HIS A 126 13.82 12.30 1.65
C HIS A 126 14.35 10.90 2.01
N LYS A 127 14.30 10.56 3.31
CA LYS A 127 14.89 9.31 3.85
C LYS A 127 14.30 8.02 3.27
N LEU A 128 13.05 8.07 2.84
CA LEU A 128 12.34 6.94 2.23
C LEU A 128 12.56 6.84 0.71
N GLY A 129 13.19 7.82 0.07
CA GLY A 129 13.45 7.86 -1.37
C GLY A 129 13.01 9.15 -2.05
N GLU A 130 13.43 9.34 -3.30
CA GLU A 130 13.18 10.55 -4.10
C GLU A 130 11.71 10.74 -4.54
N HIS A 131 10.89 9.71 -4.34
CA HIS A 131 9.44 9.71 -4.56
C HIS A 131 8.71 9.14 -3.34
N ALA A 132 9.16 9.49 -2.14
CA ALA A 132 8.56 9.00 -0.90
C ALA A 132 7.09 9.38 -0.78
N VAL A 133 6.74 10.57 -1.28
CA VAL A 133 5.37 10.99 -1.52
C VAL A 133 5.33 11.51 -2.96
N ALA A 134 4.38 11.04 -3.75
CA ALA A 134 4.16 11.54 -5.10
C ALA A 134 2.70 11.43 -5.48
N ASP A 135 2.18 12.43 -6.15
CA ASP A 135 0.83 12.42 -6.68
C ASP A 135 0.86 12.74 -8.18
N ILE A 136 0.67 11.72 -9.01
CA ILE A 136 0.94 11.74 -10.44
C ILE A 136 -0.39 11.74 -11.20
N TYR A 137 -0.66 12.82 -11.92
CA TYR A 137 -1.86 12.99 -12.73
C TYR A 137 -1.53 12.87 -14.22
N VAL A 138 -2.33 12.08 -14.95
CA VAL A 138 -2.20 11.91 -16.40
C VAL A 138 -3.40 12.54 -17.09
N PHE A 139 -3.14 13.43 -18.04
CA PHE A 139 -4.16 14.10 -18.86
C PHE A 139 -3.90 13.88 -20.35
N SER A 140 -4.96 13.91 -21.16
CA SER A 140 -4.81 13.97 -22.63
C SER A 140 -4.81 15.40 -23.16
N ASP A 141 -5.58 16.29 -22.53
CA ASP A 141 -5.70 17.69 -22.92
C ASP A 141 -4.82 18.56 -22.01
N GLN A 142 -3.89 19.29 -22.63
CA GLN A 142 -2.97 20.19 -21.94
C GLN A 142 -3.67 21.35 -21.23
N HIS A 143 -4.89 21.70 -21.63
CA HIS A 143 -5.69 22.70 -20.93
C HIS A 143 -5.95 22.31 -19.47
N TYR A 144 -6.04 21.01 -19.16
CA TYR A 144 -6.26 20.51 -17.80
C TYR A 144 -4.96 20.08 -17.10
N ALA A 145 -3.88 19.87 -17.86
CA ALA A 145 -2.56 19.48 -17.33
C ALA A 145 -1.76 20.67 -16.76
N ARG A 146 -2.41 21.55 -15.99
CA ARG A 146 -1.86 22.81 -15.49
C ARG A 146 -1.82 22.86 -13.96
N PRO A 147 -0.89 23.65 -13.37
CA PRO A 147 -0.73 23.75 -11.91
C PRO A 147 -1.98 24.19 -11.15
N ASP A 148 -2.76 25.13 -11.68
CA ASP A 148 -3.98 25.62 -11.06
C ASP A 148 -5.08 24.55 -11.00
N VAL A 149 -5.20 23.74 -12.06
CA VAL A 149 -6.18 22.64 -12.13
C VAL A 149 -5.82 21.52 -11.15
N VAL A 150 -4.56 21.07 -11.10
CA VAL A 150 -4.17 20.01 -10.17
C VAL A 150 -4.17 20.47 -8.71
N ARG A 151 -3.99 21.76 -8.43
CA ARG A 151 -4.20 22.31 -7.07
C ARG A 151 -5.65 22.22 -6.61
N VAL A 152 -6.61 22.32 -7.53
CA VAL A 152 -8.02 22.05 -7.21
C VAL A 152 -8.22 20.57 -6.91
N LEU A 153 -7.69 19.68 -7.76
CA LEU A 153 -7.81 18.23 -7.56
C LEU A 153 -7.20 17.75 -6.23
N ALA A 154 -5.99 18.21 -5.92
CA ALA A 154 -5.26 17.83 -4.70
C ALA A 154 -5.95 18.25 -3.40
N ARG A 155 -6.86 19.23 -3.45
CA ARG A 155 -7.64 19.65 -2.28
C ARG A 155 -8.92 18.83 -2.07
N GLY A 156 -9.35 18.08 -3.09
CA GLY A 156 -10.57 17.27 -3.05
C GLY A 156 -11.85 18.08 -3.22
N ALA A 157 -12.97 17.37 -3.38
CA ALA A 157 -14.27 17.94 -3.70
C ALA A 157 -14.87 18.85 -2.62
N HIS A 158 -14.40 18.72 -1.38
CA HIS A 158 -14.92 19.46 -0.23
C HIS A 158 -14.18 20.77 0.07
N ALA A 159 -13.18 21.12 -0.74
CA ALA A 159 -12.47 22.37 -0.58
C ALA A 159 -13.38 23.57 -0.90
N PRO A 160 -13.34 24.66 -0.11
CA PRO A 160 -14.11 25.86 -0.41
C PRO A 160 -13.75 26.42 -1.78
N GLY A 161 -14.73 26.48 -2.69
CA GLY A 161 -14.54 26.93 -4.09
C GLY A 161 -14.06 28.39 -4.22
N GLU A 162 -14.25 29.21 -3.19
CA GLU A 162 -13.79 30.60 -3.14
C GLU A 162 -12.27 30.75 -3.13
N LEU A 163 -11.51 29.66 -2.87
CA LEU A 163 -10.05 29.73 -2.81
C LEU A 163 -9.40 29.84 -4.19
N TYR A 164 -10.10 29.46 -5.27
CA TYR A 164 -9.64 29.59 -6.65
C TYR A 164 -10.79 29.91 -7.62
N PRO A 165 -11.36 31.13 -7.56
CA PRO A 165 -12.54 31.49 -8.34
C PRO A 165 -12.29 31.54 -9.86
N GLN A 166 -11.03 31.50 -10.29
CA GLN A 166 -10.62 31.47 -11.69
C GLN A 166 -10.18 30.08 -12.17
N ALA A 167 -10.13 29.09 -11.28
CA ALA A 167 -9.74 27.73 -11.65
C ALA A 167 -10.93 26.93 -12.17
N ILE A 168 -10.62 25.91 -12.96
CA ILE A 168 -11.61 24.93 -13.43
C ILE A 168 -12.22 24.24 -12.19
N PRO A 169 -13.56 24.14 -12.08
CA PRO A 169 -14.21 23.46 -10.96
C PRO A 169 -13.72 22.02 -10.78
N PHE A 170 -13.71 21.53 -9.55
CA PHE A 170 -13.20 20.20 -9.20
C PHE A 170 -13.86 19.09 -10.03
N GLU A 171 -15.18 19.13 -10.15
CA GLU A 171 -15.98 18.12 -10.85
C GLU A 171 -15.65 18.09 -12.34
N VAL A 172 -15.31 19.24 -12.92
CA VAL A 172 -14.92 19.34 -14.33
C VAL A 172 -13.49 18.84 -14.51
N ALA A 173 -12.57 19.24 -13.63
CA ALA A 173 -11.18 18.83 -13.67
C ALA A 173 -11.01 17.31 -13.49
N MET A 174 -11.75 16.73 -12.56
CA MET A 174 -11.69 15.31 -12.22
C MET A 174 -12.04 14.42 -13.41
N GLU A 175 -13.04 14.80 -14.20
CA GLU A 175 -13.47 14.04 -15.39
C GLU A 175 -12.42 14.03 -16.52
N GLN A 176 -11.43 14.91 -16.46
CA GLN A 176 -10.36 14.99 -17.48
C GLN A 176 -9.12 14.19 -17.11
N VAL A 177 -9.04 13.69 -15.86
CA VAL A 177 -7.95 12.81 -15.44
C VAL A 177 -8.09 11.47 -16.14
N ARG A 178 -7.10 11.11 -16.95
CA ARG A 178 -7.02 9.83 -17.66
C ARG A 178 -6.50 8.72 -16.77
N GLY A 179 -5.60 9.07 -15.86
CA GLY A 179 -5.05 8.14 -14.88
C GLY A 179 -4.39 8.87 -13.73
N HIS A 180 -4.32 8.19 -12.59
CA HIS A 180 -3.86 8.75 -11.33
C HIS A 180 -3.02 7.70 -10.60
N TYR A 181 -1.83 8.10 -10.15
CA TYR A 181 -0.95 7.24 -9.36
C TYR A 181 -0.39 8.01 -8.17
N ARG A 182 -0.78 7.55 -6.97
CA ARG A 182 -0.31 8.06 -5.70
C ARG A 182 0.72 7.10 -5.09
N ILE A 183 1.83 7.68 -4.66
CA ILE A 183 2.85 7.04 -3.84
C ILE A 183 2.82 7.70 -2.46
N ASP A 184 2.76 6.89 -1.42
CA ASP A 184 2.90 7.32 -0.03
C ASP A 184 3.64 6.22 0.76
N LEU A 185 4.96 6.31 0.80
CA LEU A 185 5.79 5.32 1.49
C LEU A 185 5.65 5.36 3.02
N SER A 186 4.93 6.34 3.56
CA SER A 186 4.57 6.36 4.98
C SER A 186 3.37 5.48 5.30
N ASP A 187 2.52 5.20 4.31
CA ASP A 187 1.43 4.23 4.40
C ASP A 187 1.98 2.80 4.22
N SER A 188 2.13 2.08 5.33
CA SER A 188 2.62 0.70 5.32
C SER A 188 1.61 -0.33 4.79
N GLY A 189 0.33 0.04 4.67
CA GLY A 189 -0.73 -0.83 4.16
C GLY A 189 -0.89 -0.76 2.64
N ALA A 190 -0.91 0.45 2.08
CA ALA A 190 -1.12 0.67 0.65
C ALA A 190 -0.23 1.82 0.11
N PRO A 191 1.10 1.64 0.03
CA PRO A 191 2.03 2.71 -0.36
C PRO A 191 1.92 3.10 -1.83
N ASP A 192 1.28 2.29 -2.67
CA ASP A 192 1.07 2.51 -4.09
C ASP A 192 -0.42 2.37 -4.41
N ASN A 193 -1.06 3.43 -4.92
CA ASN A 193 -2.44 3.39 -5.38
C ASN A 193 -2.56 3.94 -6.81
N GLY A 194 -2.99 3.11 -7.76
CA GLY A 194 -3.11 3.48 -9.16
C GLY A 194 -4.53 3.29 -9.68
N SER A 195 -4.99 4.19 -10.55
CA SER A 195 -6.31 4.10 -11.17
C SER A 195 -6.35 4.71 -12.57
N ILE A 196 -7.30 4.23 -13.39
CA ILE A 196 -7.84 4.98 -14.51
C ILE A 196 -8.89 5.94 -13.94
N GLY A 197 -8.98 7.15 -14.50
CA GLY A 197 -9.79 8.20 -13.92
C GLY A 197 -9.15 8.77 -12.64
N PHE A 198 -9.96 9.37 -11.79
CA PHE A 198 -9.55 9.93 -10.50
C PHE A 198 -10.59 9.65 -9.44
N ALA A 199 -10.13 9.46 -8.21
CA ALA A 199 -10.96 9.46 -7.01
C ALA A 199 -10.25 10.25 -5.91
N ASP A 200 -10.99 11.11 -5.22
CA ASP A 200 -10.47 11.76 -4.03
C ASP A 200 -10.62 10.89 -2.78
N GLU A 201 -10.04 11.35 -1.68
CA GLU A 201 -10.08 10.64 -0.39
C GLU A 201 -11.49 10.56 0.22
N SER A 202 -12.43 11.38 -0.24
CA SER A 202 -13.83 11.37 0.22
C SER A 202 -14.68 10.29 -0.48
N GLY A 203 -14.14 9.67 -1.53
CA GLY A 203 -14.83 8.69 -2.36
C GLY A 203 -15.56 9.29 -3.55
N ILE A 204 -15.40 10.59 -3.83
CA ILE A 204 -15.90 11.22 -5.05
C ILE A 204 -14.93 10.88 -6.18
N HIS A 205 -15.47 10.36 -7.27
CA HIS A 205 -14.67 9.83 -8.37
C HIS A 205 -15.22 10.21 -9.74
N SER A 206 -14.34 10.22 -10.76
CA SER A 206 -14.73 10.44 -12.14
C SER A 206 -15.60 9.30 -12.65
N LYS A 207 -16.36 9.54 -13.73
CA LYS A 207 -17.18 8.49 -14.37
C LYS A 207 -16.35 7.32 -14.90
N SER A 208 -15.12 7.61 -15.33
CA SER A 208 -14.17 6.62 -15.85
C SER A 208 -13.39 5.90 -14.75
N TYR A 209 -13.63 6.22 -13.47
CA TYR A 209 -12.81 5.72 -12.37
C TYR A 209 -12.80 4.19 -12.32
N ARG A 210 -11.58 3.65 -12.23
CA ARG A 210 -11.34 2.23 -12.02
C ARG A 210 -9.98 2.01 -11.37
N ARG A 211 -9.98 1.36 -10.21
CA ARG A 211 -8.75 0.98 -9.50
C ARG A 211 -7.95 -0.05 -10.30
N LEU A 212 -6.63 0.14 -10.35
CA LEU A 212 -5.66 -0.77 -10.97
C LEU A 212 -4.88 -1.55 -9.91
N PHE A 213 -4.40 -0.87 -8.87
CA PHE A 213 -3.68 -1.44 -7.73
C PHE A 213 -3.89 -0.56 -6.49
#